data_AF-A0A3M1MYI5-F1
#
_entry.id   AF-A0A3M1MYI5-F1
#
_cell.length_a   1.000
_cell.length_b   1.000
_cell.length_c   1.000
_cell.angle_alpha   90.00
_cell.angle_beta   90.00
_cell.angle_gamma   90.00
#
_symmetry.space_group_name_H-M   'P 1'
#
loop_
_entity.id
_entity.type
_entity.pdbx_description
1 polymer ?
#
loop_
_entity_poly.entity_id
_entity_poly.type
_entity_poly.pdbx_seq_one_letter_code
_entity_poly.pdbx_strand_id
1 'polypeptide(L)'
;MLAVFLFLRWKPSYKTGMSGAPEYQLLGWLHAVLPIVPLGRDRKKQPFVVLTETPRPQYILLEAHGPLIETLQKIPLQARVAVRFALEGWLWHPPQGNARYVVRLVALEIDRIKENIPTGS
;
A
#
# COMPACT_ATOMS: atom_id res chain seq x y z
N MET A 1 -10.67 -38.59 -11.40
CA MET A 1 -10.36 -37.18 -11.73
C MET A 1 -10.73 -36.34 -10.52
N LEU A 2 -9.75 -35.98 -9.68
CA LEU A 2 -9.97 -35.39 -8.36
C LEU A 2 -9.67 -33.88 -8.44
N ALA A 3 -10.69 -33.03 -8.33
CA ALA A 3 -10.52 -31.58 -8.25
C ALA A 3 -10.29 -31.17 -6.80
N VAL A 4 -9.06 -30.77 -6.47
CA VAL A 4 -8.70 -30.21 -5.17
C VAL A 4 -9.15 -28.75 -5.12
N PHE A 5 -10.19 -28.46 -4.35
CA PHE A 5 -10.57 -27.10 -3.99
C PHE A 5 -9.66 -26.60 -2.86
N LEU A 6 -8.64 -25.81 -3.21
CA LEU A 6 -7.86 -25.07 -2.23
C LEU A 6 -8.64 -23.81 -1.80
N PHE A 7 -9.23 -23.87 -0.61
CA PHE A 7 -9.79 -22.73 0.12
C PHE A 7 -8.67 -21.75 0.51
N LEU A 8 -8.63 -20.59 -0.13
CA LEU A 8 -7.90 -19.42 0.40
C LEU A 8 -8.74 -18.80 1.51
N ARG A 9 -8.36 -19.07 2.76
CA ARG A 9 -8.98 -18.51 3.96
C ARG A 9 -8.52 -17.06 4.14
N TRP A 10 -9.29 -16.12 3.58
CA TRP A 10 -9.18 -14.70 3.88
C TRP A 10 -9.67 -14.44 5.31
N LYS A 11 -8.85 -13.80 6.15
CA LYS A 11 -9.28 -13.29 7.46
C LYS A 11 -9.09 -11.77 7.50
N PRO A 12 -10.14 -10.97 7.35
CA PRO A 12 -10.12 -9.60 7.85
C PRO A 12 -9.87 -9.65 9.37
N SER A 13 -8.81 -8.99 9.82
CA SER A 13 -8.55 -8.80 11.24
C SER A 13 -9.43 -7.66 11.75
N TYR A 14 -10.66 -7.98 12.15
CA TYR A 14 -11.51 -7.02 12.83
C TYR A 14 -11.03 -6.87 14.28
N LYS A 15 -10.26 -5.83 14.57
CA LYS A 15 -10.23 -5.26 15.92
C LYS A 15 -11.49 -4.42 16.08
N THR A 16 -12.57 -5.07 16.49
CA THR A 16 -13.83 -4.43 16.89
C THR A 16 -13.56 -3.57 18.12
N GLY A 17 -13.51 -2.25 17.94
CA GLY A 17 -13.40 -1.30 19.04
C GLY A 17 -12.46 -0.13 18.79
N MET A 18 -12.61 0.60 17.68
CA MET A 18 -12.20 2.01 17.53
C MET A 18 -12.89 2.56 16.27
N SER A 19 -13.46 3.76 16.37
CA SER A 19 -14.00 4.55 15.25
C SER A 19 -12.85 4.95 14.31
N GLY A 20 -12.35 4.03 13.50
CA GLY A 20 -11.28 4.25 12.53
C GLY A 20 -11.65 3.67 11.17
N ALA A 21 -11.14 4.29 10.10
CA ALA A 21 -11.27 3.76 8.74
C ALA A 21 -10.66 2.34 8.67
N PRO A 22 -11.22 1.42 7.86
CA PRO A 22 -10.65 0.08 7.71
C PRO A 22 -9.19 0.14 7.25
N GLU A 23 -8.35 -0.67 7.90
CA GLU A 23 -6.94 -0.81 7.56
C GLU A 23 -6.68 -2.15 6.85
N TYR A 24 -5.73 -2.13 5.93
CA TYR A 24 -5.39 -3.23 5.04
C TYR A 24 -3.89 -3.48 5.05
N GLN A 25 -3.48 -4.68 4.64
CA GLN A 25 -2.08 -5.05 4.49
C GLN A 25 -1.77 -5.50 3.07
N LEU A 26 -0.60 -5.10 2.59
CA LEU A 26 -0.05 -5.46 1.29
C LEU A 26 1.38 -5.98 1.47
N LEU A 27 1.68 -7.11 0.82
CA LEU A 27 3.03 -7.66 0.69
C LEU A 27 3.46 -7.57 -0.78
N GLY A 28 4.71 -7.16 -1.01
CA GLY A 28 5.21 -6.98 -2.36
C GLY A 28 6.63 -6.45 -2.42
N TRP A 29 7.07 -6.12 -3.62
CA TRP A 29 8.35 -5.47 -3.87
C TRP A 29 8.14 -3.98 -4.11
N LEU A 30 8.97 -3.15 -3.45
CA LEU A 30 8.98 -1.71 -3.69
C LEU A 30 9.48 -1.43 -5.11
N HIS A 31 8.55 -1.23 -6.04
CA HIS A 31 8.85 -1.12 -7.46
C HIS A 31 9.35 0.27 -7.84
N ALA A 32 8.69 1.32 -7.34
CA ALA A 32 9.03 2.70 -7.66
C ALA A 32 8.71 3.64 -6.48
N VAL A 33 9.51 4.70 -6.35
CA VAL A 33 9.25 5.83 -5.46
C VAL A 33 9.22 7.08 -6.34
N LEU A 34 8.09 7.76 -6.38
CA LEU A 34 7.86 8.90 -7.28
C LEU A 34 8.29 10.22 -6.61
N PRO A 35 8.42 11.32 -7.38
CA PRO A 35 8.75 12.63 -6.82
C PRO A 35 7.76 13.06 -5.73
N ILE A 36 8.28 13.81 -4.74
CA ILE A 36 7.45 14.42 -3.69
C ILE A 36 6.53 15.46 -4.33
N VAL A 37 5.26 15.44 -3.94
CA VAL A 37 4.24 16.38 -4.39
C VAL A 37 3.78 17.26 -3.22
N PRO A 38 3.85 18.59 -3.32
CA PRO A 38 3.32 19.50 -2.31
C PRO A 38 1.78 19.49 -2.32
N LEU A 39 1.18 19.49 -1.13
CA LEU A 39 -0.28 19.54 -0.91
C LEU A 39 -0.76 20.88 -0.31
N GLY A 40 0.17 21.83 -0.12
CA GLY A 40 -0.09 23.14 0.50
C GLY A 40 0.01 23.13 2.04
N ARG A 41 0.29 24.30 2.63
CA ARG A 41 0.58 24.50 4.07
C ARG A 41 1.58 23.47 4.61
N ASP A 42 2.78 23.43 4.02
CA ASP A 42 3.91 22.55 4.40
C ASP A 42 3.62 21.04 4.38
N ARG A 43 2.44 20.64 3.89
CA ARG A 43 2.11 19.23 3.68
C ARG A 43 2.66 18.78 2.35
N LYS A 44 3.21 17.57 2.37
CA LYS A 44 3.76 16.87 1.21
C LYS A 44 3.26 15.43 1.22
N LYS A 45 3.11 14.87 0.03
CA LYS A 45 2.95 13.42 -0.16
C LYS A 45 4.05 12.90 -1.08
N GLN A 46 4.41 11.63 -0.92
CA GLN A 46 5.27 10.93 -1.86
C GLN A 46 4.56 9.69 -2.37
N PRO A 47 4.15 9.65 -3.64
CA PRO A 47 3.57 8.45 -4.22
C PRO A 47 4.63 7.36 -4.41
N PHE A 48 4.23 6.10 -4.29
CA PHE A 48 5.11 4.95 -4.52
C PHE A 48 4.32 3.75 -5.01
N VAL A 49 5.00 2.81 -5.66
CA VAL A 49 4.39 1.63 -6.28
C VAL A 49 4.94 0.37 -5.64
N VAL A 50 4.04 -0.53 -5.25
CA VAL A 50 4.38 -1.87 -4.80
C VAL A 50 3.88 -2.88 -5.83
N LEU A 51 4.75 -3.78 -6.26
CA LEU A 51 4.41 -4.92 -7.10
C LEU A 51 3.99 -6.09 -6.20
N THR A 52 2.75 -6.58 -6.34
CA THR A 52 2.20 -7.62 -5.46
C THR A 52 2.78 -9.01 -5.72
N GLU A 53 2.93 -9.81 -4.67
CA GLU A 53 3.38 -11.22 -4.75
C GLU A 53 2.23 -12.20 -5.00
N THR A 54 1.29 -11.82 -5.88
CA THR A 54 0.10 -12.63 -6.17
C THR A 54 0.27 -13.40 -7.48
N PRO A 55 -0.46 -14.50 -7.69
CA PRO A 55 -0.43 -15.26 -8.96
C PRO A 55 -0.69 -14.40 -10.21
N ARG A 56 -1.36 -13.27 -10.02
CA ARG A 56 -1.45 -12.17 -10.99
C ARG A 56 -0.81 -10.94 -10.35
N PRO A 57 0.46 -10.62 -10.63
CA PRO A 57 1.12 -9.45 -10.07
C PRO A 57 0.40 -8.17 -10.49
N GLN A 58 0.26 -7.22 -9.57
CA GLN A 58 -0.35 -5.92 -9.82
C GLN A 58 0.57 -4.81 -9.32
N TYR A 59 0.63 -3.71 -10.06
CA TYR A 59 1.24 -2.48 -9.60
C TYR A 59 0.23 -1.68 -8.80
N ILE A 60 0.46 -1.58 -7.49
CA ILE A 60 -0.41 -0.85 -6.58
C ILE A 60 0.24 0.48 -6.25
N LEU A 61 -0.43 1.58 -6.60
CA LEU A 61 0.00 2.93 -6.27
C LEU A 61 -0.51 3.32 -4.87
N LEU A 62 0.40 3.73 -3.99
CA LEU A 62 0.11 4.21 -2.65
C LEU A 62 0.72 5.60 -2.42
N GLU A 63 0.24 6.30 -1.39
CA GLU A 63 0.77 7.59 -0.97
C GLU A 63 1.36 7.50 0.44
N ALA A 64 2.61 7.94 0.61
CA ALA A 64 3.21 8.19 1.92
C ALA A 64 3.07 9.67 2.29
N HIS A 65 2.72 9.96 3.55
CA HIS A 65 2.51 11.31 4.05
C HIS A 65 3.37 11.53 5.31
N GLY A 66 3.72 12.79 5.59
CA GLY A 66 4.43 13.16 6.82
C GLY A 66 5.74 12.39 7.04
N PRO A 67 6.02 11.87 8.25
CA PRO A 67 7.25 11.14 8.57
C PRO A 67 7.48 9.88 7.72
N LEU A 68 6.42 9.28 7.18
CA LEU A 68 6.52 8.05 6.39
C LEU A 68 7.29 8.26 5.08
N ILE A 69 7.36 9.50 4.59
CA ILE A 69 8.16 9.89 3.43
C ILE A 69 9.65 9.60 3.68
N GLU A 70 10.16 9.96 4.85
CA GLU A 70 11.56 9.73 5.21
C GLU A 70 11.88 8.26 5.42
N THR A 71 10.93 7.49 5.96
CA THR A 71 11.04 6.03 6.08
C THR A 71 11.10 5.38 4.70
N LEU A 72 10.19 5.75 3.81
CA LEU A 72 10.11 5.22 2.44
C LEU A 72 11.42 5.45 1.66
N GLN A 73 12.03 6.63 1.78
CA GLN A 73 13.28 6.98 1.09
C GLN A 73 14.49 6.14 1.51
N LYS A 74 14.45 5.53 2.70
CA LYS A 74 15.54 4.66 3.20
C LYS A 74 15.41 3.22 2.71
N ILE A 75 14.27 2.85 2.11
CA ILE A 75 14.03 1.50 1.61
C ILE A 75 14.55 1.41 0.17
N PRO A 76 15.47 0.49 -0.15
CA PRO A 76 15.93 0.29 -1.52
C PRO A 76 14.80 -0.14 -2.45
N LEU A 77 14.86 0.29 -3.72
CA LEU A 77 14.00 -0.28 -4.75
C LEU A 77 14.23 -1.79 -4.86
N GLN A 78 13.19 -2.51 -5.28
CA GLN A 78 13.10 -3.97 -5.33
C GLN A 78 13.18 -4.67 -3.96
N ALA A 79 13.33 -3.93 -2.85
CA ALA A 79 13.22 -4.53 -1.54
C ALA A 79 11.81 -5.06 -1.30
N ARG A 80 11.72 -6.21 -0.64
CA ARG A 80 10.47 -6.78 -0.19
C ARG A 80 9.93 -5.95 0.98
N VAL A 81 8.65 -5.59 0.92
CA VAL A 81 8.00 -4.70 1.89
C VAL A 81 6.65 -5.24 2.34
N ALA A 82 6.32 -4.95 3.59
CA ALA A 82 4.96 -5.00 4.11
C ALA A 82 4.46 -3.57 4.26
N VAL A 83 3.28 -3.29 3.71
CA VAL A 83 2.64 -1.97 3.80
C VAL A 83 1.29 -2.12 4.46
N ARG A 84 1.07 -1.40 5.57
CA ARG A 84 -0.26 -1.20 6.13
C ARG A 84 -0.83 0.08 5.58
N PHE A 85 -2.07 0.06 5.10
CA PHE A 85 -2.67 1.20 4.41
C PHE A 85 -4.17 1.34 4.69
N ALA A 86 -4.70 2.54 4.51
CA ALA A 86 -6.13 2.83 4.55
C ALA A 86 -6.63 3.23 3.15
N LEU A 87 -7.92 2.98 2.90
CA LEU A 87 -8.63 3.52 1.75
C LEU A 87 -9.25 4.86 2.15
N GLU A 88 -8.86 5.92 1.43
CA GLU A 88 -9.51 7.21 1.57
C GLU A 88 -10.25 7.56 0.29
N GLY A 89 -11.54 7.84 0.41
CA GLY A 89 -12.41 8.13 -0.71
C GLY A 89 -13.09 9.49 -0.58
N TRP A 90 -13.25 10.19 -1.70
CA TRP A 90 -14.09 11.38 -1.77
C TRP A 90 -14.88 11.41 -3.07
N LEU A 91 -16.02 12.09 -3.02
CA LEU A 91 -16.79 12.39 -4.21
C LEU A 91 -16.19 13.62 -4.89
N TRP A 92 -15.74 13.46 -6.13
CA TRP A 92 -15.23 14.54 -6.95
C TRP A 92 -16.24 14.91 -8.03
N HIS A 93 -16.51 16.20 -8.18
CA HIS A 93 -17.43 16.72 -9.18
C HIS A 93 -16.63 17.33 -10.34
N PRO A 94 -16.49 16.62 -11.47
CA PRO A 94 -15.81 17.17 -12.64
C PRO A 94 -16.62 18.34 -13.23
N PRO A 95 -15.97 19.32 -13.86
CA PRO A 95 -16.66 20.48 -14.45
C PRO A 95 -17.73 20.14 -15.50
N GLN A 96 -17.65 18.97 -16.13
CA GLN A 96 -18.47 18.60 -17.30
C GLN A 96 -19.17 17.25 -17.15
N GLY A 97 -19.51 16.81 -15.93
CA GLY A 97 -20.25 15.54 -15.83
C GLY A 97 -20.61 15.08 -14.43
N ASN A 98 -21.00 13.81 -14.38
CA ASN A 98 -21.44 13.16 -13.16
C ASN A 98 -20.31 13.05 -12.15
N ALA A 99 -20.70 13.14 -10.87
CA ALA A 99 -19.80 12.95 -9.75
C ALA A 99 -19.10 11.59 -9.84
N ARG A 100 -17.80 11.57 -9.56
CA ARG A 100 -16.96 10.37 -9.59
C ARG A 100 -16.40 10.12 -8.20
N TYR A 101 -16.49 8.88 -7.73
CA TYR A 101 -15.81 8.51 -6.50
C TYR A 101 -14.33 8.30 -6.80
N VAL A 102 -13.48 9.04 -6.11
CA VAL A 102 -12.02 8.91 -6.21
C VAL A 102 -11.55 8.22 -4.94
N VAL A 103 -10.72 7.19 -5.10
CA VAL A 103 -10.13 6.43 -4.00
C VAL A 103 -8.61 6.55 -4.10
N ARG A 104 -7.96 6.77 -2.96
CA ARG A 104 -6.52 6.67 -2.80
C ARG A 104 -6.17 5.65 -1.72
N LEU A 105 -5.01 5.03 -1.87
CA LEU A 105 -4.43 4.14 -0.86
C LEU A 105 -3.37 4.93 -0.09
N VAL A 106 -3.62 5.18 1.18
CA VAL A 106 -2.72 5.95 2.04
C VAL A 106 -1.95 4.99 2.94
N ALA A 107 -0.63 4.97 2.79
CA ALA A 107 0.21 4.15 3.63
C ALA A 107 0.23 4.72 5.05
N LEU A 108 -0.04 3.84 6.02
CA LEU A 108 0.02 4.11 7.45
C LEU A 108 1.37 3.68 8.02
N GLU A 109 1.96 2.64 7.44
CA GLU A 109 3.22 2.03 7.86
C GLU A 109 3.84 1.28 6.68
N ILE A 110 5.18 1.25 6.62
CA ILE A 110 5.94 0.47 5.64
C ILE A 110 7.19 -0.10 6.29
N ASP A 111 7.34 -1.41 6.19
CA ASP A 111 8.49 -2.14 6.72
C ASP A 111 9.20 -2.91 5.63
N ARG A 112 10.53 -2.84 5.63
CA ARG A 112 11.35 -3.73 4.80
C ARG A 112 11.41 -5.11 5.45
N ILE A 113 11.06 -6.13 4.69
CA ILE A 113 11.20 -7.52 5.10
C ILE A 113 12.65 -7.92 4.85
N LYS A 114 13.39 -8.24 5.92
CA LYS A 114 14.75 -8.81 5.81
C LYS A 114 14.62 -10.27 5.47
N GLU A 115 15.13 -10.67 4.31
CA GLU A 115 15.29 -12.09 4.01
C GLU A 115 16.56 -12.58 4.72
N ASN A 116 16.42 -13.52 5.65
CA ASN A 116 17.55 -14.25 6.19
C ASN A 116 18.08 -15.14 5.08
N ILE A 117 19.13 -14.70 4.39
CA ILE A 117 19.90 -15.58 3.52
C ILE A 117 20.61 -16.55 4.47
N PRO A 118 20.33 -17.86 4.43
CA PRO A 118 21.17 -18.82 5.13
C PRO A 118 22.52 -18.78 4.43
N THR A 119 23.52 -18.17 5.08
CA THR A 119 24.91 -18.43 4.74
C THR A 119 25.18 -19.88 5.08
N GLY A 120 25.07 -20.75 4.06
CA GLY A 120 25.51 -22.12 4.16
C GLY A 120 27.00 -22.15 4.51
N SER A 121 27.31 -22.84 5.59
CA SER A 121 28.65 -23.30 5.97
C SER A 121 28.60 -24.81 6.04
#